data_AF-A0A5N6ZMS4-F1
#
_entry.id   AF-A0A5N6ZMS4-F1
#
_cell.length_a   1.000
_cell.length_b   1.000
_cell.length_c   1.000
_cell.angle_alpha   90.00
_cell.angle_beta   90.00
_cell.angle_gamma   90.00
#
_symmetry.space_group_name_H-M   'P 1'
#
loop_
_entity.id
_entity.type
_entity.pdbx_description
1 polymer ?
#
loop_
_entity_poly.entity_id
_entity_poly.type
_entity_poly.pdbx_seq_one_letter_code
_entity_poly.pdbx_strand_id
1 'polypeptide(L)'
;SDVREIPSHQEVFLSRTTLSSQITEINQRVTDSDTASLDTLIGSSYLQAHQLDADAKAALYHVHDICDEDDKLEIVTPPTRVSLGKFSAGIVGYRGVVRVTSPKGRSAARAGSGSGSGSVSGIGIGGAVAGSSSEGGLTSTVTLWYLVVRLVEQETDLVVFVNVPREEFEKAGDLRGLEAEEKLAEGLISGLVDGLEVVDWDLFC
;
A
#
# COMPACT_ATOMS: atom_id res chain seq x y z
N SER A 1 -13.32 5.98 10.07
CA SER A 1 -13.99 7.27 9.76
C SER A 1 -14.43 8.10 10.99
N ASP A 2 -14.35 7.59 12.24
CA ASP A 2 -14.94 8.27 13.41
C ASP A 2 -14.25 9.55 13.90
N VAL A 3 -12.97 9.75 13.53
CA VAL A 3 -12.14 10.86 14.03
C VAL A 3 -11.93 11.94 12.96
N ARG A 4 -11.87 11.53 11.71
CA ARG A 4 -11.70 12.40 10.53
C ARG A 4 -12.45 11.78 9.36
N GLU A 5 -12.95 12.65 8.50
CA GLU A 5 -13.50 12.27 7.21
C GLU A 5 -12.41 11.58 6.37
N ILE A 6 -12.80 10.48 5.72
CA ILE A 6 -11.96 9.72 4.78
C ILE A 6 -12.72 9.63 3.45
N PRO A 7 -12.02 9.46 2.32
CA PRO A 7 -12.67 9.28 1.03
C PRO A 7 -13.68 8.12 1.07
N SER A 8 -14.80 8.26 0.36
CA SER A 8 -15.90 7.29 0.41
C SER A 8 -15.56 5.89 -0.12
N HIS A 9 -14.51 5.79 -0.94
CA HIS A 9 -14.00 4.53 -1.49
C HIS A 9 -12.91 3.89 -0.60
N GLN A 10 -12.70 4.43 0.61
CA GLN A 10 -11.66 3.98 1.52
C GLN A 10 -12.21 3.66 2.90
N GLU A 11 -11.60 2.67 3.55
CA GLU A 11 -11.75 2.40 4.97
C GLU A 11 -10.37 2.31 5.63
N VAL A 12 -10.23 2.91 6.82
CA VAL A 12 -8.93 3.06 7.49
C VAL A 12 -9.02 2.69 8.97
N PHE A 13 -8.18 1.75 9.38
CA PHE A 13 -7.99 1.34 10.77
C PHE A 13 -6.58 1.70 11.24
N LEU A 14 -6.47 2.15 12.48
CA LEU A 14 -5.19 2.49 13.11
C LEU A 14 -5.06 1.72 14.42
N SER A 15 -3.90 1.06 14.60
CA SER A 15 -3.54 0.45 15.86
C SER A 15 -3.37 1.51 16.95
N ARG A 16 -4.00 1.28 18.10
CA ARG A 16 -3.89 2.18 19.26
C ARG A 16 -2.54 2.09 19.97
N THR A 17 -1.74 1.05 19.69
CA THR A 17 -0.54 0.72 20.46
C THR A 17 0.74 0.75 19.64
N THR A 18 0.67 0.47 18.33
CA THR A 18 1.85 0.24 17.48
C THR A 18 1.97 1.20 16.31
N LEU A 19 1.05 2.16 16.18
CA LEU A 19 0.94 3.11 15.07
C LEU A 19 0.80 2.47 13.67
N SER A 20 0.74 1.15 13.58
CA SER A 20 0.42 0.43 12.34
C SER A 20 -0.99 0.78 11.87
N SER A 21 -1.17 0.79 10.56
CA SER A 21 -2.47 1.08 9.95
C SER A 21 -2.85 0.00 8.94
N GLN A 22 -4.16 -0.22 8.79
CA GLN A 22 -4.74 -0.96 7.68
C GLN A 22 -5.59 0.01 6.86
N ILE A 23 -5.37 0.03 5.56
CA ILE A 23 -6.14 0.83 4.60
C ILE A 23 -6.75 -0.15 3.61
N THR A 24 -8.04 0.01 3.31
CA THR A 24 -8.74 -0.74 2.26
C THR A 24 -9.33 0.26 1.29
N GLU A 25 -9.09 0.07 0.00
CA GLU A 25 -9.49 1.00 -1.07
C GLU A 25 -10.17 0.27 -2.21
N ILE A 26 -11.23 0.86 -2.75
CA ILE A 26 -11.90 0.42 -3.97
C ILE A 26 -11.45 1.34 -5.10
N ASN A 27 -10.59 0.84 -5.98
CA ASN A 27 -9.97 1.61 -7.05
C ASN A 27 -10.47 1.15 -8.43
N GLN A 28 -10.34 2.02 -9.43
CA GLN A 28 -10.54 1.60 -10.82
C GLN A 28 -9.51 0.54 -11.19
N ARG A 29 -9.92 -0.39 -12.06
CA ARG A 29 -9.05 -1.46 -12.52
C ARG A 29 -7.88 -0.90 -13.32
N VAL A 30 -6.67 -1.24 -12.87
CA VAL A 30 -5.44 -0.92 -13.59
C VAL A 30 -5.36 -1.75 -14.87
N THR A 31 -5.14 -1.06 -15.98
CA THR A 31 -5.01 -1.62 -17.33
C THR A 31 -3.55 -1.82 -17.70
N ASP A 32 -3.30 -2.58 -18.77
CA ASP A 32 -1.95 -2.78 -19.30
C ASP A 32 -1.28 -1.45 -19.68
N SER A 33 -2.06 -0.47 -20.16
CA SER A 33 -1.57 0.87 -20.51
C SER A 33 -1.05 1.62 -19.29
N ASP A 34 -1.73 1.49 -18.14
CA ASP A 34 -1.34 2.17 -16.90
C ASP A 34 -0.01 1.61 -16.38
N THR A 35 0.20 0.30 -16.53
CA THR A 35 1.45 -0.36 -16.11
C THR A 35 2.64 -0.17 -17.05
N ALA A 36 2.46 0.51 -18.19
CA ALA A 36 3.52 0.64 -19.21
C ALA A 36 4.76 1.37 -18.69
N SER A 37 4.59 2.34 -17.78
CA SER A 37 5.69 3.09 -17.16
C SER A 37 6.43 2.30 -16.07
N LEU A 38 5.79 1.26 -15.53
CA LEU A 38 6.31 0.48 -14.41
C LEU A 38 7.59 -0.28 -14.77
N ASP A 39 7.73 -0.68 -16.04
CA ASP A 39 8.92 -1.34 -16.58
C ASP A 39 10.19 -0.47 -16.44
N THR A 40 10.03 0.86 -16.46
CA THR A 40 11.13 1.82 -16.26
C THR A 40 11.38 2.08 -14.77
N LEU A 41 10.32 2.12 -13.96
CA LEU A 41 10.37 2.48 -12.53
C LEU A 41 10.93 1.36 -11.65
N ILE A 42 10.42 0.13 -11.82
CA ILE A 42 10.86 -1.04 -11.04
C ILE A 42 12.10 -1.70 -11.67
N GLY A 43 12.35 -1.38 -12.93
CA GLY A 43 13.48 -1.89 -13.70
C GLY A 43 13.14 -3.19 -14.42
N SER A 44 13.39 -3.22 -15.73
CA SER A 44 13.05 -4.36 -16.59
C SER A 44 13.74 -5.67 -16.18
N SER A 45 14.91 -5.59 -15.55
CA SER A 45 15.65 -6.76 -15.04
C SER A 45 14.90 -7.47 -13.90
N TYR A 46 14.26 -6.72 -13.00
CA TYR A 46 13.48 -7.29 -11.91
C TYR A 46 12.25 -8.03 -12.44
N LEU A 47 11.52 -7.38 -13.35
CA LEU A 47 10.31 -7.93 -13.97
C LEU A 47 10.61 -9.18 -14.79
N GLN A 48 11.74 -9.19 -15.52
CA GLN A 48 12.17 -10.35 -16.30
C GLN A 48 12.63 -11.51 -15.40
N ALA A 49 13.34 -11.22 -14.31
CA ALA A 49 13.79 -12.24 -13.36
C ALA A 49 12.63 -12.94 -12.65
N HIS A 50 11.55 -12.20 -12.34
CA HIS A 50 10.39 -12.72 -11.62
C HIS A 50 9.22 -13.12 -12.53
N GLN A 51 9.34 -12.92 -13.85
CA GLN A 51 8.33 -13.28 -14.86
C GLN A 51 6.91 -12.81 -14.48
N LEU A 52 6.79 -11.56 -14.03
CA LEU A 52 5.51 -11.03 -13.56
C LEU A 52 4.50 -10.93 -14.71
N ASP A 53 3.31 -11.49 -14.49
CA ASP A 53 2.17 -11.34 -15.39
C ASP A 53 1.53 -9.94 -15.26
N ALA A 54 0.56 -9.64 -16.12
CA ALA A 54 -0.09 -8.33 -16.16
C ALA A 54 -0.80 -7.97 -14.84
N ASP A 55 -1.41 -8.94 -14.16
CA ASP A 55 -2.11 -8.70 -12.89
C ASP A 55 -1.12 -8.48 -11.73
N ALA A 56 0.03 -9.16 -11.73
CA ALA A 56 1.13 -8.89 -10.80
C ALA A 56 1.74 -7.50 -11.01
N LYS A 57 1.88 -7.05 -12.27
CA LYS A 57 2.29 -5.67 -12.57
C LYS A 57 1.25 -4.66 -12.08
N ALA A 58 -0.04 -4.93 -12.26
CA ALA A 58 -1.09 -4.09 -11.71
C ALA A 58 -1.03 -3.99 -10.18
N ALA A 59 -0.71 -5.09 -9.48
CA ALA A 59 -0.52 -5.04 -8.04
C ALA A 59 0.65 -4.12 -7.64
N LEU A 60 1.78 -4.19 -8.35
CA LEU A 60 2.91 -3.29 -8.11
C LEU A 60 2.63 -1.84 -8.52
N TYR A 61 1.78 -1.61 -9.52
CA TYR A 61 1.33 -0.27 -9.87
C TYR A 61 0.63 0.40 -8.69
N HIS A 62 -0.34 -0.28 -8.05
CA HIS A 62 -1.01 0.25 -6.86
C HIS A 62 -0.04 0.53 -5.70
N VAL A 63 0.96 -0.34 -5.51
CA VAL A 63 2.00 -0.13 -4.49
C VAL A 63 2.89 1.06 -4.82
N HIS A 64 3.17 1.32 -6.09
CA HIS A 64 3.95 2.48 -6.51
C HIS A 64 3.14 3.78 -6.42
N ASP A 65 1.84 3.76 -6.70
CA ASP A 65 0.98 4.96 -6.70
C ASP A 65 0.92 5.64 -5.31
N ILE A 66 1.14 4.89 -4.23
CA ILE A 66 1.19 5.43 -2.87
C ILE A 66 2.56 6.00 -2.47
N CYS A 67 3.60 5.83 -3.30
CA CYS A 67 4.94 6.34 -3.03
C CYS A 67 5.10 7.78 -3.55
N ASP A 68 5.78 8.62 -2.79
CA ASP A 68 6.19 9.96 -3.23
C ASP A 68 7.36 9.89 -4.24
N GLU A 69 7.58 10.96 -5.01
CA GLU A 69 8.65 11.02 -6.04
C GLU A 69 10.07 10.71 -5.51
N ASP A 70 10.32 11.05 -4.24
CA ASP A 70 11.62 10.88 -3.58
C ASP A 70 11.71 9.57 -2.75
N ASP A 71 10.64 8.77 -2.72
CA ASP A 71 10.61 7.51 -1.98
C ASP A 71 11.45 6.43 -2.65
N LYS A 72 12.04 5.58 -1.82
CA LYS A 72 12.71 4.37 -2.27
C LYS A 72 11.85 3.16 -1.92
N LEU A 73 11.41 2.46 -2.95
CA LEU A 73 10.67 1.21 -2.83
C LEU A 73 11.61 0.02 -3.03
N GLU A 74 11.66 -0.85 -2.03
CA GLU A 74 12.36 -2.14 -2.07
C GLU A 74 11.31 -3.26 -2.03
N ILE A 75 11.29 -4.14 -3.02
CA ILE A 75 10.39 -5.30 -3.02
C ILE A 75 11.02 -6.40 -2.16
N VAL A 76 10.42 -6.65 -0.99
CA VAL A 76 10.87 -7.67 -0.03
C VAL A 76 10.33 -9.04 -0.42
N THR A 77 9.04 -9.10 -0.75
CA THR A 77 8.35 -10.29 -1.26
C THR A 77 7.63 -9.90 -2.55
N PRO A 78 7.96 -10.53 -3.70
CA PRO A 78 7.32 -10.22 -4.97
C PRO A 78 5.81 -10.52 -4.93
N PRO A 79 5.01 -9.86 -5.79
CA PRO A 79 3.60 -10.18 -5.93
C PRO A 79 3.43 -11.67 -6.21
N THR A 80 2.72 -12.34 -5.31
CA THR A 80 2.44 -13.77 -5.39
C THR A 80 0.94 -13.96 -5.53
N ARG A 81 0.55 -14.67 -6.58
CA ARG A 81 -0.86 -15.00 -6.83
C ARG A 81 -1.41 -15.86 -5.69
N VAL A 82 -2.62 -15.55 -5.25
CA VAL A 82 -3.35 -16.27 -4.20
C VAL A 82 -4.76 -16.63 -4.67
N SER A 83 -5.26 -17.76 -4.19
CA SER A 83 -6.66 -18.16 -4.33
C SER A 83 -7.45 -17.60 -3.15
N LEU A 84 -8.49 -16.83 -3.44
CA LEU A 84 -9.30 -16.18 -2.41
C LEU A 84 -10.43 -17.11 -1.96
N GLY A 85 -10.54 -17.36 -0.66
CA GLY A 85 -11.38 -18.42 -0.11
C GLY A 85 -12.88 -18.26 -0.33
N LYS A 86 -13.36 -17.02 -0.48
CA LYS A 86 -14.79 -16.69 -0.64
C LYS A 86 -15.17 -16.18 -2.03
N PHE A 87 -14.20 -16.00 -2.92
CA PHE A 87 -14.46 -15.54 -4.28
C PHE A 87 -14.59 -16.72 -5.25
N SER A 88 -15.23 -16.48 -6.39
CA SER A 88 -15.32 -17.47 -7.46
C SER A 88 -13.94 -17.76 -8.07
N ALA A 89 -13.76 -18.95 -8.66
CA ALA A 89 -12.46 -19.43 -9.16
C ALA A 89 -11.83 -18.56 -10.28
N GLY A 90 -12.56 -17.60 -10.84
CA GLY A 90 -12.08 -16.66 -11.86
C GLY A 90 -11.46 -15.38 -11.29
N ILE A 91 -11.72 -15.05 -10.03
CA ILE A 91 -11.21 -13.84 -9.39
C ILE A 91 -9.83 -14.14 -8.81
N VAL A 92 -8.87 -13.28 -9.13
CA VAL A 92 -7.48 -13.45 -8.73
C VAL A 92 -7.09 -12.43 -7.68
N GLY A 93 -6.32 -12.88 -6.69
CA GLY A 93 -5.66 -12.02 -5.72
C GLY A 93 -4.15 -12.08 -5.89
N TYR A 94 -3.45 -11.00 -5.55
CA TYR A 94 -2.00 -10.93 -5.44
C TYR A 94 -1.62 -10.32 -4.10
N ARG A 95 -0.71 -10.95 -3.38
CA ARG A 95 -0.15 -10.39 -2.13
C ARG A 95 1.36 -10.26 -2.21
N GLY A 96 1.92 -9.37 -1.41
CA GLY A 96 3.36 -9.23 -1.29
C GLY A 96 3.74 -8.27 -0.18
N VAL A 97 5.04 -7.97 -0.13
CA VAL A 97 5.62 -7.09 0.89
C VAL A 97 6.64 -6.19 0.21
N VAL A 98 6.54 -4.89 0.48
CA VAL A 98 7.57 -3.93 0.12
C VAL A 98 8.05 -3.18 1.36
N ARG A 99 9.22 -2.58 1.26
CA ARG A 99 9.74 -1.62 2.22
C ARG A 99 9.86 -0.28 1.52
N VAL A 100 9.24 0.73 2.10
CA VAL A 100 9.29 2.10 1.61
C VAL A 100 10.17 2.92 2.54
N THR A 101 11.14 3.63 1.97
CA THR A 101 12.02 4.53 2.69
C THR A 101 11.89 5.95 2.14
N SER A 102 11.40 6.87 2.96
CA SER A 102 11.12 8.26 2.59
C SER A 102 12.11 9.23 3.25
N PRO A 103 12.67 10.22 2.55
CA PRO A 103 13.54 11.23 3.18
C PRO A 103 12.75 12.24 4.03
N LYS A 104 13.06 12.34 5.33
CA LYS A 104 12.50 13.34 6.26
C LYS A 104 13.26 14.67 6.12
N GLY A 105 12.93 15.49 5.10
CA GLY A 105 13.66 16.76 4.93
C GLY A 105 13.13 17.84 3.99
N ARG A 106 11.99 17.68 3.29
CA ARG A 106 11.53 18.72 2.33
C ARG A 106 10.06 19.12 2.44
N SER A 107 9.21 18.38 3.15
CA SER A 107 7.77 18.70 3.25
C SER A 107 7.45 19.98 4.05
N ALA A 108 8.39 20.50 4.85
CA ALA A 108 8.20 21.77 5.56
C ALA A 108 8.41 23.03 4.68
N ALA A 109 9.03 22.91 3.50
CA ALA A 109 9.38 24.08 2.67
C ALA A 109 8.37 24.40 1.55
N ARG A 110 7.37 23.54 1.30
CA ARG A 110 6.36 23.74 0.24
C ARG A 110 4.98 24.18 0.73
N ALA A 111 4.75 24.34 2.03
CA ALA A 111 3.49 24.85 2.59
C ALA A 111 3.30 26.37 2.43
N GLY A 112 4.03 27.02 1.53
CA GLY A 112 4.08 28.48 1.44
C GLY A 112 4.35 29.04 0.04
N SER A 113 3.61 28.61 -0.99
CA SER A 113 3.30 29.48 -2.15
C SER A 113 2.32 28.85 -3.15
N GLY A 114 1.11 29.39 -3.25
CA GLY A 114 0.47 29.72 -4.54
C GLY A 114 -0.22 28.64 -5.39
N SER A 115 -1.56 28.69 -5.38
CA SER A 115 -2.44 28.87 -6.56
C SER A 115 -2.45 27.81 -7.71
N GLY A 116 -3.45 26.92 -7.65
CA GLY A 116 -4.40 26.61 -8.74
C GLY A 116 -3.94 25.92 -10.03
N SER A 117 -4.38 24.67 -10.26
CA SER A 117 -5.01 24.15 -11.50
C SER A 117 -5.14 22.62 -11.42
N GLY A 118 -6.30 22.08 -11.82
CA GLY A 118 -6.70 20.69 -11.61
C GLY A 118 -5.82 19.62 -12.25
N SER A 119 -5.52 18.61 -11.43
CA SER A 119 -5.36 17.20 -11.76
C SER A 119 -5.71 16.47 -10.48
N VAL A 120 -6.72 15.59 -10.49
CA VAL A 120 -7.06 14.76 -9.33
C VAL A 120 -6.04 13.63 -9.29
N SER A 121 -4.82 13.98 -8.89
CA SER A 121 -3.79 13.02 -8.47
C SER A 121 -4.15 12.54 -7.07
N GLY A 122 -4.03 11.24 -6.88
CA GLY A 122 -4.39 10.51 -5.68
C GLY A 122 -4.06 11.28 -4.41
N ILE A 123 -5.01 11.27 -3.49
CA ILE A 123 -4.79 11.75 -2.13
C ILE A 123 -3.81 10.75 -1.52
N GLY A 124 -2.52 11.01 -1.67
CA GLY A 124 -1.48 10.35 -0.90
C GLY A 124 -1.74 10.65 0.56
N ILE A 125 -2.40 9.74 1.27
CA ILE A 125 -2.55 9.77 2.72
C ILE A 125 -1.22 9.29 3.33
N GLY A 126 -0.13 9.94 2.95
CA GLY A 126 1.15 9.99 3.66
C GLY A 126 1.11 11.05 4.76
N GLY A 127 -0.04 11.19 5.43
CA GLY A 127 -0.25 12.12 6.53
C GLY A 127 0.49 11.64 7.77
N ALA A 128 1.80 11.88 7.79
CA ALA A 128 2.67 11.62 8.93
C ALA A 128 2.02 12.08 10.24
N VAL A 129 1.81 11.14 11.16
CA VAL A 129 1.72 11.49 12.58
C VAL A 129 3.08 12.04 12.97
N ALA A 130 3.15 13.37 13.13
CA ALA A 130 4.35 14.10 13.48
C ALA A 130 4.84 13.72 14.89
N GLY A 131 5.64 12.66 14.98
CA GLY A 131 6.48 12.34 16.13
C GLY A 131 7.79 13.12 16.05
N SER A 132 7.90 14.21 16.80
CA SER A 132 9.13 14.96 17.00
C SER A 132 10.19 14.08 17.69
N SER A 133 11.40 13.97 17.14
CA SER A 133 12.69 14.20 17.85
C SER A 133 13.94 13.96 17.00
N SER A 134 15.00 14.64 17.44
CA SER A 134 16.31 15.01 16.89
C SER A 134 17.30 13.91 16.46
N GLU A 135 18.12 14.29 15.46
CA GLU A 135 19.49 13.87 15.11
C GLU A 135 19.81 12.38 14.96
N GLY A 136 19.75 11.92 13.70
CA GLY A 136 20.38 10.68 13.23
C GLY A 136 19.67 10.09 12.02
N GLY A 137 20.10 10.45 10.80
CA GLY A 137 19.60 9.87 9.54
C GLY A 137 18.15 10.21 9.21
N LEU A 138 17.95 11.25 8.39
CA LEU A 138 16.66 11.85 8.03
C LEU A 138 15.81 10.96 7.09
N THR A 139 15.39 9.76 7.49
CA THR A 139 14.53 8.89 6.66
C THR A 139 13.47 8.13 7.46
N SER A 140 12.22 8.13 6.98
CA SER A 140 11.14 7.25 7.44
C SER A 140 11.22 5.88 6.78
N THR A 141 11.07 4.80 7.53
CA THR A 141 11.00 3.45 6.95
C THR A 141 9.75 2.71 7.41
N VAL A 142 8.98 2.18 6.46
CA VAL A 142 7.74 1.42 6.69
C VAL A 142 7.81 0.08 5.96
N THR A 143 7.37 -1.00 6.60
CA THR A 143 7.04 -2.26 5.90
C THR A 143 5.59 -2.18 5.46
N LEU A 144 5.33 -2.32 4.17
CA LEU A 144 3.99 -2.36 3.59
C LEU A 144 3.67 -3.78 3.14
N TRP A 145 2.69 -4.39 3.80
CA TRP A 145 2.06 -5.61 3.33
C TRP A 145 0.86 -5.24 2.48
N TYR A 146 0.63 -5.94 1.38
CA TYR A 146 -0.49 -5.65 0.51
C TYR A 146 -1.22 -6.90 0.01
N LEU A 147 -2.50 -6.72 -0.30
CA LEU A 147 -3.36 -7.63 -1.04
C LEU A 147 -4.11 -6.83 -2.11
N VAL A 148 -4.07 -7.28 -3.35
CA VAL A 148 -4.85 -6.72 -4.46
C VAL A 148 -5.78 -7.80 -4.98
N VAL A 149 -7.07 -7.53 -5.02
CA VAL A 149 -8.11 -8.41 -5.57
C VAL A 149 -8.65 -7.78 -6.85
N ARG A 150 -8.57 -8.53 -7.95
CA ARG A 150 -8.91 -8.06 -9.31
C ARG A 150 -10.34 -8.46 -9.66
N LEU A 151 -11.28 -7.53 -9.58
CA LEU A 151 -12.69 -7.73 -9.94
C LEU A 151 -12.92 -7.28 -11.39
N VAL A 152 -12.54 -8.15 -12.33
CA VAL A 152 -12.50 -7.82 -13.77
C VAL A 152 -13.86 -7.40 -14.31
N GLU A 153 -14.94 -8.09 -13.93
CA GLU A 153 -16.29 -7.80 -14.41
C GLU A 153 -16.82 -6.45 -13.90
N GLN A 154 -16.31 -5.99 -12.75
CA GLN A 154 -16.67 -4.72 -12.13
C GLN A 154 -15.69 -3.60 -12.48
N GLU A 155 -14.71 -3.86 -13.36
CA GLU A 155 -13.62 -2.93 -13.69
C GLU A 155 -12.99 -2.29 -12.43
N THR A 156 -12.84 -3.10 -11.38
CA THR A 156 -12.43 -2.65 -10.05
C THR A 156 -11.24 -3.45 -9.53
N ASP A 157 -10.33 -2.74 -8.86
CA ASP A 157 -9.28 -3.34 -8.03
C ASP A 157 -9.54 -2.99 -6.57
N LEU A 158 -9.77 -4.01 -5.74
CA LEU A 158 -9.86 -3.86 -4.29
C LEU A 158 -8.46 -4.04 -3.70
N VAL A 159 -7.96 -3.01 -3.04
CA VAL A 159 -6.59 -2.97 -2.52
C VAL A 159 -6.62 -2.88 -1.00
N VAL A 160 -5.81 -3.71 -0.34
CA VAL A 160 -5.60 -3.63 1.11
C VAL A 160 -4.12 -3.42 1.37
N PHE A 161 -3.82 -2.45 2.21
CA PHE A 161 -2.48 -2.14 2.71
C PHE A 161 -2.43 -2.31 4.21
N VAL A 162 -1.38 -2.92 4.73
CA VAL A 162 -1.04 -2.93 6.16
C VAL A 162 0.35 -2.35 6.34
N ASN A 163 0.42 -1.16 6.95
CA ASN A 163 1.64 -0.40 7.19
C ASN A 163 2.18 -0.72 8.59
N VAL A 164 3.44 -1.15 8.67
CA VAL A 164 4.18 -1.33 9.94
C VAL A 164 5.30 -0.29 10.02
N PRO A 165 5.27 0.64 10.98
CA PRO A 165 6.22 1.76 11.08
C PRO A 165 7.57 1.29 11.65
N ARG A 166 8.37 0.58 10.83
CA ARG A 166 9.65 -0.03 11.21
C ARG A 166 10.56 0.93 11.98
N GLU A 167 10.73 2.15 11.48
CA GLU A 167 11.64 3.15 12.07
C GLU A 167 11.30 3.43 13.55
N GLU A 168 10.02 3.41 13.92
CA GLU A 168 9.59 3.75 15.27
C GLU A 168 9.93 2.63 16.27
N PHE A 169 9.84 1.37 15.83
CA PHE A 169 10.32 0.23 16.61
C PHE A 169 11.84 0.21 16.72
N GLU A 170 12.55 0.52 15.62
CA GLU A 170 14.02 0.57 15.60
C GLU A 170 14.56 1.67 16.53
N LYS A 171 13.99 2.87 16.49
CA LYS A 171 14.33 3.97 17.42
C LYS A 171 14.05 3.63 18.87
N ALA A 172 12.97 2.90 19.13
CA ALA A 172 12.64 2.41 20.47
C ALA A 172 13.55 1.25 20.92
N GLY A 173 14.35 0.67 20.01
CA GLY A 173 15.13 -0.54 20.27
C GLY A 173 14.27 -1.79 20.45
N ASP A 174 13.01 -1.76 20.00
CA ASP A 174 12.02 -2.82 20.20
C ASP A 174 11.89 -3.73 18.97
N LEU A 175 12.96 -4.46 18.67
CA LEU A 175 12.99 -5.40 17.54
C LEU A 175 11.99 -6.56 17.70
N ARG A 176 11.67 -6.94 18.95
CA ARG A 176 10.68 -7.99 19.22
C ARG A 176 9.26 -7.50 18.95
N GLY A 177 8.96 -6.26 19.33
CA GLY A 177 7.71 -5.60 18.96
C GLY A 177 7.55 -5.51 17.46
N LEU A 178 8.61 -5.12 16.74
CA LEU A 178 8.59 -5.08 15.27
C LEU A 178 8.26 -6.45 14.67
N GLU A 179 8.95 -7.51 15.09
CA GLU A 179 8.71 -8.87 14.60
C GLU A 179 7.27 -9.34 14.89
N ALA A 180 6.76 -9.05 16.10
CA ALA A 180 5.39 -9.38 16.46
C ALA A 180 4.37 -8.64 15.60
N GLU A 181 4.63 -7.37 15.30
CA GLU A 181 3.77 -6.53 14.48
C GLU A 181 3.79 -6.95 13.00
N GLU A 182 4.96 -7.30 12.46
CA GLU A 182 5.07 -7.84 11.10
C GLU A 182 4.35 -9.19 10.97
N LYS A 183 4.41 -10.03 12.00
CA LYS A 183 3.63 -11.28 12.06
C LYS A 183 2.13 -11.03 12.13
N LEU A 184 1.70 -9.99 12.85
CA LEU A 184 0.30 -9.58 12.87
C LEU A 184 -0.16 -9.13 11.48
N ALA A 185 0.64 -8.31 10.79
CA ALA A 185 0.35 -7.85 9.43
C ALA A 185 0.24 -9.02 8.43
N GLU A 186 1.16 -9.99 8.49
CA GLU A 186 1.08 -11.23 7.70
C GLU A 186 -0.22 -12.01 7.98
N GLY A 187 -0.59 -12.13 9.27
CA GLY A 187 -1.81 -12.80 9.71
C GLY A 187 -3.07 -12.10 9.21
N LEU A 188 -3.09 -10.76 9.20
CA LEU A 188 -4.21 -9.97 8.66
C LEU A 188 -4.38 -10.20 7.16
N ILE A 189 -3.31 -10.08 6.36
CA ILE A 189 -3.38 -10.34 4.92
C ILE A 189 -3.81 -11.78 4.63
N SER A 190 -3.27 -12.75 5.36
CA SER A 190 -3.64 -14.16 5.18
C SER A 190 -5.10 -14.42 5.56
N GLY A 191 -5.57 -13.84 6.66
CA GLY A 191 -6.98 -13.93 7.06
C GLY A 191 -7.93 -13.30 6.05
N LEU A 192 -7.52 -12.20 5.39
CA LEU A 192 -8.28 -11.59 4.30
C LEU A 192 -8.29 -12.47 3.05
N VAL A 193 -7.18 -13.11 2.69
CA VAL A 193 -7.17 -14.07 1.57
C VAL A 193 -8.19 -15.20 1.79
N ASP A 194 -8.31 -15.69 3.03
CA ASP A 194 -9.22 -16.79 3.35
C ASP A 194 -10.68 -16.34 3.52
N GLY A 195 -10.91 -15.13 4.04
CA GLY A 195 -12.20 -14.71 4.58
C GLY A 195 -12.83 -13.45 3.98
N LEU A 196 -12.11 -12.67 3.16
CA LEU A 196 -12.66 -11.48 2.52
C LEU A 196 -13.78 -11.88 1.56
N GLU A 197 -14.93 -11.24 1.68
CA GLU A 197 -16.13 -11.54 0.90
C GLU A 197 -16.81 -10.22 0.53
N VAL A 198 -17.30 -10.13 -0.71
CA VAL A 198 -18.23 -9.08 -1.12
C VAL A 198 -19.64 -9.53 -0.73
N VAL A 199 -20.21 -8.87 0.27
CA VAL A 199 -21.55 -9.17 0.78
C VAL A 199 -22.64 -8.55 -0.10
N ASP A 200 -22.37 -7.36 -0.65
CA ASP A 200 -23.27 -6.61 -1.52
C ASP A 200 -22.51 -6.16 -2.78
N TRP A 201 -22.94 -6.68 -3.94
CA TRP A 201 -22.30 -6.41 -5.23
C TRP A 201 -22.81 -5.14 -5.89
N ASP A 202 -23.94 -4.57 -5.42
CA ASP A 202 -24.47 -3.29 -5.92
C ASP A 202 -23.53 -2.11 -5.56
N LEU A 203 -22.56 -2.35 -4.67
CA LEU A 203 -21.48 -1.42 -4.34
C LEU A 203 -20.66 -0.99 -5.57
N PHE A 204 -20.59 -1.83 -6.61
CA PHE A 204 -19.76 -1.59 -7.79
C PHE A 204 -20.56 -1.12 -9.03
N CYS A 205 -21.87 -0.88 -8.88
CA CYS A 205 -22.76 -0.48 -9.98
C CYS A 205 -22.86 1.03 -10.19
#